data_AF-A0A183S709-F1
#
_entry.id   AF-A0A183S709-F1
#
_cell.length_a   1.000
_cell.length_b   1.000
_cell.length_c   1.000
_cell.angle_alpha   90.00
_cell.angle_beta   90.00
_cell.angle_gamma   90.00
#
_symmetry.space_group_name_H-M   'P 1'
#
loop_
_entity.id
_entity.type
_entity.pdbx_description
1 polymer ?
#
loop_
_entity_poly.entity_id
_entity_poly.type
_entity_poly.pdbx_seq_one_letter_code
_entity_poly.pdbx_strand_id
1 'polypeptide(L)'
;MLELEPYFTDPQQLLTLLKELEESNLGLIQNYQEAEETYEGLRKLIQANEARNEKETEVLVMQIERLQALLNTENERVEELKGLIDPCSSGEINVKEQMEALEELRIEISYVYKECIRKDGTSLSSIQMLTAIEEKIEELYEKLRKFPPDLVKAVRIEKELARRERVRMEVKEAERQHQEERIERALQRAKAAPKKLAGRRVIDRSQPPKCGIKQEVVDTEDSAEASEYAYFFT
;
A
#
# COMPACT_ATOMS: atom_id res chain seq x y z
N MET A 1 -3.03 -56.85 -101.99
CA MET A 1 -1.88 -55.99 -102.35
C MET A 1 -2.16 -54.64 -101.70
N LEU A 2 -1.35 -54.21 -100.73
CA LEU A 2 -1.44 -52.84 -100.23
C LEU A 2 -0.66 -51.97 -101.22
N GLU A 3 -1.35 -51.15 -101.99
CA GLU A 3 -0.70 -50.07 -102.76
C GLU A 3 -0.22 -49.01 -101.76
N LEU A 4 1.09 -48.74 -101.79
CA LEU A 4 1.71 -47.71 -100.99
C LEU A 4 1.48 -46.38 -101.72
N GLU A 5 0.57 -45.55 -101.24
CA GLU A 5 0.43 -44.18 -101.75
C GLU A 5 1.74 -43.42 -101.56
N PRO A 6 2.23 -42.70 -102.58
CA PRO A 6 3.43 -41.88 -102.43
C PRO A 6 3.11 -40.72 -101.47
N TYR A 7 3.79 -40.70 -100.32
CA TYR A 7 3.65 -39.65 -99.30
C TYR A 7 3.96 -38.23 -99.80
N PHE A 8 4.64 -38.10 -100.95
CA PHE A 8 5.00 -36.82 -101.55
C PHE A 8 4.75 -36.86 -103.06
N THR A 9 4.19 -35.78 -103.59
CA THR A 9 3.83 -35.66 -105.02
C THR A 9 4.91 -34.92 -105.84
N ASP A 10 5.70 -34.07 -105.18
CA ASP A 10 6.82 -33.32 -105.76
C ASP A 10 8.01 -33.35 -104.77
N PRO A 11 9.24 -33.72 -105.20
CA PRO A 11 10.43 -33.70 -104.34
C PRO A 11 10.69 -32.34 -103.65
N GLN A 12 10.16 -31.22 -104.16
CA GLN A 12 10.26 -29.91 -103.52
C GLN A 12 9.50 -29.83 -102.18
N GLN A 13 8.41 -30.60 -102.00
CA GLN A 13 7.56 -30.52 -100.81
C GLN A 13 8.32 -30.85 -99.52
N LEU A 14 9.21 -31.85 -99.56
CA LEU A 14 10.04 -32.23 -98.43
C LEU A 14 11.07 -31.15 -98.07
N LEU A 15 11.66 -30.49 -99.08
CA LEU A 15 12.64 -29.43 -98.85
C LEU A 15 12.00 -28.19 -98.23
N THR A 16 10.79 -27.84 -98.65
CA THR A 16 10.03 -26.73 -98.04
C THR A 16 9.67 -27.05 -96.59
N LEU A 17 9.17 -28.25 -96.32
CA LEU A 17 8.84 -28.69 -94.96
C LEU A 17 10.07 -28.70 -94.04
N LEU A 18 11.23 -29.15 -94.55
CA LEU A 18 12.49 -29.11 -93.80
C LEU A 18 12.94 -27.67 -93.51
N LYS A 19 12.79 -26.75 -94.46
CA LYS A 19 13.10 -25.33 -94.25
C LYS A 19 12.19 -24.67 -93.23
N GLU A 20 10.88 -24.88 -93.32
CA GLU A 20 9.93 -24.37 -92.33
C GLU A 20 10.23 -24.92 -90.93
N LEU A 21 10.61 -26.20 -90.84
CA LEU A 21 11.00 -26.83 -89.59
C LEU A 21 12.34 -26.29 -89.05
N GLU A 22 13.29 -25.99 -89.94
CA GLU A 22 14.56 -25.34 -89.60
C GLU A 22 14.34 -23.92 -89.07
N GLU A 23 13.54 -23.10 -89.77
CA GLU A 23 13.16 -21.75 -89.35
C GLU A 23 12.43 -21.76 -87.99
N SER A 24 11.47 -22.69 -87.82
CA SER A 24 10.75 -22.87 -86.56
C SER A 24 11.69 -23.27 -85.41
N ASN A 25 12.59 -24.22 -85.63
CA ASN A 25 13.58 -24.63 -84.63
C ASN A 25 14.54 -23.50 -84.27
N LEU A 26 15.01 -22.72 -85.25
CA LEU A 26 15.84 -21.53 -85.00
C LEU A 26 15.10 -20.50 -84.15
N GLY A 27 13.83 -20.24 -84.43
CA GLY A 27 12.99 -19.35 -83.62
C GLY A 27 12.80 -19.86 -82.19
N LEU A 28 12.59 -21.17 -82.00
CA LEU A 28 12.51 -21.77 -80.66
C LEU A 28 13.83 -21.64 -79.89
N ILE A 29 14.98 -21.82 -80.55
CA ILE A 29 16.29 -21.66 -79.93
C ILE A 29 16.50 -20.22 -79.46
N GLN A 30 16.17 -19.24 -80.30
CA GLN A 30 16.27 -17.82 -79.94
C GLN A 30 15.36 -17.49 -78.74
N ASN A 31 14.09 -17.90 -78.79
CA ASN A 31 13.16 -17.71 -77.68
C ASN A 31 13.65 -18.38 -76.39
N TYR A 32 14.25 -19.56 -76.47
CA TYR A 32 14.84 -20.23 -75.32
C TYR A 32 16.03 -19.45 -74.75
N GLN A 33 16.91 -18.93 -75.60
CA GLN A 33 18.05 -18.12 -75.17
C GLN A 33 17.62 -16.81 -74.50
N GLU A 34 16.63 -16.11 -75.08
CA GLU A 34 16.06 -14.90 -74.46
C GLU A 34 15.37 -15.21 -73.12
N ALA A 35 14.62 -16.31 -73.04
CA ALA A 35 14.01 -16.77 -71.80
C ALA A 35 15.06 -17.17 -70.75
N GLU A 36 16.16 -17.78 -71.15
CA GLU A 36 17.27 -18.15 -70.27
C GLU A 36 18.01 -16.92 -69.73
N GLU A 37 18.31 -15.93 -70.58
CA GLU A 37 18.96 -14.68 -70.17
C GLU A 37 18.07 -13.89 -69.18
N THR A 38 16.77 -13.78 -69.46
CA THR A 38 15.83 -13.12 -68.54
C THR A 38 15.72 -13.87 -67.21
N TYR A 39 15.68 -15.21 -67.23
CA TYR A 39 15.67 -16.03 -66.03
C TYR A 39 16.94 -15.85 -65.20
N GLU A 40 18.12 -15.86 -65.83
CA GLU A 40 19.39 -15.60 -65.14
C GLU A 40 19.43 -14.19 -64.54
N GLY A 41 18.92 -13.19 -65.26
CA GLY A 41 18.82 -11.81 -64.78
C GLY A 41 17.95 -11.70 -63.52
N LEU A 42 16.76 -12.32 -63.55
CA LEU A 42 15.86 -12.39 -62.39
C LEU A 42 16.51 -13.12 -61.21
N ARG A 43 17.19 -14.23 -61.46
CA ARG A 43 17.90 -15.00 -60.42
C ARG A 43 18.98 -14.16 -59.73
N LYS A 44 19.80 -13.43 -60.49
CA LYS A 44 20.83 -12.53 -59.94
C LYS A 44 20.20 -11.41 -59.12
N LEU A 45 19.07 -10.84 -59.59
CA LEU A 45 18.35 -9.79 -58.87
C LEU A 45 17.79 -10.29 -57.54
N ILE A 46 17.19 -11.49 -57.51
CA ILE A 46 16.69 -12.13 -56.29
C ILE A 46 17.84 -12.33 -55.30
N GLN A 47 18.95 -12.91 -55.73
CA GLN A 47 20.12 -13.12 -54.86
C GLN A 47 20.68 -11.81 -54.29
N ALA A 48 20.76 -10.75 -55.10
CA ALA A 48 21.20 -9.44 -54.64
C ALA A 48 20.23 -8.82 -53.61
N ASN A 49 18.93 -9.04 -53.80
CA ASN A 49 17.89 -8.56 -52.89
C ASN A 49 17.90 -9.35 -51.57
N GLU A 50 18.03 -10.67 -51.62
CA GLU A 50 18.19 -11.53 -50.43
C GLU A 50 19.42 -11.10 -49.62
N ALA A 51 20.59 -10.95 -50.25
CA ALA A 51 21.80 -10.50 -49.57
C ALA A 51 21.69 -9.08 -48.99
N ARG A 52 20.87 -8.21 -49.61
CA ARG A 52 20.57 -6.88 -49.06
C ARG A 52 19.65 -6.98 -47.85
N ASN A 53 18.59 -7.76 -47.95
CA ASN A 53 17.64 -7.96 -46.86
C ASN A 53 18.32 -8.62 -45.65
N GLU A 54 19.21 -9.59 -45.86
CA GLU A 54 20.01 -10.20 -44.80
C GLU A 54 20.82 -9.13 -44.04
N LYS A 55 21.54 -8.25 -44.74
CA LYS A 55 22.27 -7.14 -44.11
C LYS A 55 21.36 -6.17 -43.37
N GLU A 56 20.21 -5.82 -43.95
CA GLU A 56 19.24 -4.96 -43.28
C GLU A 56 18.68 -5.62 -42.01
N THR A 57 18.41 -6.93 -42.04
CA THR A 57 17.97 -7.68 -40.86
C THR A 57 19.05 -7.75 -39.78
N GLU A 58 20.32 -7.96 -40.14
CA GLU A 58 21.44 -7.94 -39.20
C GLU A 58 21.56 -6.57 -38.49
N VAL A 59 21.47 -5.48 -39.26
CA VAL A 59 21.51 -4.12 -38.70
C VAL A 59 20.34 -3.89 -37.74
N LEU A 60 19.14 -4.32 -38.10
CA LEU A 60 17.95 -4.19 -37.25
C LEU A 60 18.10 -5.01 -35.95
N VAL A 61 18.63 -6.23 -36.04
CA VAL A 61 18.91 -7.06 -34.85
C VAL A 61 19.91 -6.38 -33.93
N MET A 62 21.02 -5.87 -34.46
CA MET A 62 21.99 -5.11 -33.66
C MET A 62 21.38 -3.87 -33.01
N GLN A 63 20.47 -3.18 -33.71
CA GLN A 63 19.79 -2.01 -33.16
C GLN A 63 18.82 -2.39 -32.03
N ILE A 64 18.11 -3.51 -32.16
CA ILE A 64 17.24 -4.04 -31.10
C ILE A 64 18.06 -4.38 -29.86
N GLU A 65 19.18 -5.10 -30.02
CA GLU A 65 20.07 -5.46 -28.90
C GLU A 65 20.61 -4.21 -28.19
N ARG A 66 21.02 -3.20 -28.95
CA ARG A 66 21.45 -1.91 -28.40
C ARG A 66 20.34 -1.22 -27.60
N LEU A 67 19.12 -1.18 -28.13
CA LEU A 67 17.99 -0.55 -27.44
C LEU A 67 17.60 -1.32 -26.18
N GLN A 68 17.65 -2.66 -26.21
CA GLN A 68 17.43 -3.49 -25.03
C GLN A 68 18.48 -3.23 -23.95
N ALA A 69 19.76 -3.12 -24.32
CA ALA A 69 20.82 -2.77 -23.38
C ALA A 69 20.58 -1.39 -22.73
N LEU A 70 20.20 -0.38 -23.53
CA LEU A 70 19.85 0.94 -23.01
C LEU A 70 18.64 0.90 -22.07
N LEU A 71 17.59 0.18 -22.45
CA LEU A 71 16.40 -0.01 -21.60
C LEU A 71 16.77 -0.65 -20.26
N ASN A 72 17.65 -1.66 -20.26
CA ASN A 72 18.10 -2.30 -19.03
C ASN A 72 18.86 -1.32 -18.14
N THR A 73 19.78 -0.53 -18.70
CA THR A 73 20.50 0.48 -17.90
C THR A 73 19.60 1.57 -17.33
N GLU A 74 18.56 1.98 -18.07
CA GLU A 74 17.56 2.93 -17.57
C GLU A 74 16.65 2.29 -16.51
N ASN A 75 16.26 1.04 -16.68
CA ASN A 75 15.50 0.30 -15.68
C ASN A 75 16.31 0.13 -14.37
N GLU A 76 17.60 -0.20 -14.46
CA GLU A 76 18.50 -0.25 -13.30
C GLU A 76 18.55 1.10 -12.59
N ARG A 77 18.72 2.22 -13.31
CA ARG A 77 18.67 3.57 -12.74
C ARG A 77 17.33 3.89 -12.08
N VAL A 78 16.22 3.47 -12.69
CA VAL A 78 14.89 3.65 -12.12
C VAL A 78 14.76 2.86 -10.83
N GLU A 79 15.24 1.62 -10.77
CA GLU A 79 15.24 0.82 -9.55
C GLU A 79 16.17 1.40 -8.46
N GLU A 80 17.33 1.95 -8.83
CA GLU A 80 18.22 2.68 -7.91
C GLU A 80 17.50 3.91 -7.32
N LEU A 81 16.89 4.74 -8.16
CA LEU A 81 16.14 5.92 -7.73
C LEU A 81 14.92 5.53 -6.89
N LYS A 82 14.21 4.48 -7.27
CA LYS A 82 13.13 3.92 -6.44
C LYS A 82 13.65 3.47 -5.10
N GLY A 83 14.80 2.79 -5.01
CA GLY A 83 15.40 2.39 -3.74
C GLY A 83 15.79 3.59 -2.87
N LEU A 84 16.22 4.70 -3.47
CA LEU A 84 16.50 5.95 -2.77
C LEU A 84 15.22 6.67 -2.30
N ILE A 85 14.15 6.59 -3.09
CA ILE A 85 12.85 7.21 -2.79
C ILE A 85 12.03 6.32 -1.85
N ASP A 86 12.25 5.00 -1.85
CA ASP A 86 11.50 4.04 -1.05
C ASP A 86 11.71 4.40 0.43
N PRO A 87 10.66 4.91 1.09
CA PRO A 87 10.74 5.35 2.48
C PRO A 87 11.05 4.20 3.45
N CYS A 88 11.09 2.95 2.97
CA CYS A 88 11.54 1.79 3.74
C CYS A 88 13.06 1.72 3.95
N SER A 89 13.89 2.31 3.07
CA SER A 89 15.36 2.21 3.17
C SER A 89 15.98 3.31 4.03
N SER A 90 15.38 4.51 4.05
CA SER A 90 15.92 5.67 4.76
C SER A 90 15.23 5.93 6.11
N GLY A 91 14.99 4.87 6.90
CA GLY A 91 14.59 4.98 8.30
C GLY A 91 13.22 5.64 8.50
N GLU A 92 12.23 4.80 8.78
CA GLU A 92 10.90 5.11 9.30
C GLU A 92 10.75 6.49 9.97
N ILE A 93 10.57 7.52 9.14
CA ILE A 93 9.71 8.62 9.52
C ILE A 93 8.52 8.45 8.59
N ASN A 94 7.46 7.90 9.16
CA ASN A 94 6.21 7.63 8.48
C ASN A 94 5.80 8.93 7.78
N VAL A 95 5.84 8.97 6.45
CA VAL A 95 5.46 10.17 5.68
C VAL A 95 4.09 10.68 6.14
N LYS A 96 3.23 9.75 6.59
CA LYS A 96 1.95 10.03 7.27
C LYS A 96 2.10 10.83 8.56
N GLU A 97 2.99 10.44 9.47
CA GLU A 97 3.26 11.16 10.72
C GLU A 97 3.82 12.57 10.44
N GLN A 98 4.68 12.72 9.42
CA GLN A 98 5.14 14.04 8.99
C GLN A 98 4.01 14.88 8.39
N MET A 99 3.14 14.29 7.56
CA MET A 99 1.99 15.00 7.00
C MET A 99 0.99 15.42 8.08
N GLU A 100 0.75 14.55 9.07
CA GLU A 100 -0.08 14.85 10.25
C GLU A 100 0.52 15.99 11.07
N ALA A 101 1.82 15.93 11.39
CA ALA A 101 2.51 17.01 12.11
C ALA A 101 2.50 18.35 11.34
N LEU A 102 2.59 18.31 10.01
CA LEU A 102 2.49 19.51 9.17
C LEU A 102 1.08 20.10 9.17
N GLU A 103 0.04 19.27 9.20
CA GLU A 103 -1.34 19.75 9.28
C GLU A 103 -1.66 20.32 10.66
N GLU A 104 -1.20 19.67 11.74
CA GLU A 104 -1.27 20.23 13.10
C GLU A 104 -0.60 21.60 13.19
N LEU A 105 0.61 21.72 12.64
CA LEU A 105 1.33 22.99 12.58
C LEU A 105 0.54 24.04 11.79
N ARG A 106 -0.06 23.66 10.66
CA ARG A 106 -0.87 24.56 9.83
C ARG A 106 -2.11 25.06 10.57
N ILE A 107 -2.77 24.20 11.35
CA ILE A 107 -3.91 24.59 12.19
C ILE A 107 -3.46 25.62 13.23
N GLU A 108 -2.34 25.37 13.90
CA GLU A 108 -1.82 26.29 14.93
C GLU A 108 -1.41 27.64 14.33
N ILE A 109 -0.72 27.64 13.18
CA ILE A 109 -0.37 28.86 12.45
C ILE A 109 -1.64 29.65 12.06
N SER A 110 -2.68 28.96 11.59
CA SER A 110 -3.97 29.57 11.24
C SER A 110 -4.65 30.20 12.45
N TYR A 111 -4.61 29.53 13.61
CA TYR A 111 -5.14 30.06 14.86
C TYR A 111 -4.40 31.34 15.29
N VAL A 112 -3.06 31.30 15.34
CA VAL A 112 -2.25 32.45 15.72
C VAL A 112 -2.45 33.61 14.73
N TYR A 113 -2.51 33.33 13.43
CA TYR A 113 -2.77 34.32 12.38
C TYR A 113 -4.11 35.04 12.60
N LYS A 114 -5.18 34.28 12.86
CA LYS A 114 -6.51 34.86 13.17
C LYS A 114 -6.47 35.72 14.43
N GLU A 115 -5.82 35.26 15.49
CA GLU A 115 -5.78 35.99 16.76
C GLU A 115 -4.97 37.29 16.66
N CYS A 116 -3.84 37.25 15.94
CA CYS A 116 -2.91 38.37 15.84
C CYS A 116 -3.32 39.40 14.78
N ILE A 117 -3.87 38.97 13.65
CA ILE A 117 -4.16 39.83 12.49
C ILE A 117 -5.67 40.08 12.33
N ARG A 118 -6.53 39.25 12.95
CA ARG A 118 -8.01 39.34 12.90
C ARG A 118 -8.56 39.34 11.47
N LYS A 119 -7.93 38.54 10.59
CA LYS A 119 -8.34 38.29 9.20
C LYS A 119 -8.42 36.80 8.96
N ASP A 120 -9.32 36.40 8.08
CA ASP A 120 -9.39 35.01 7.63
C ASP A 120 -8.28 34.71 6.62
N GLY A 121 -7.36 33.82 7.01
CA GLY A 121 -6.22 33.38 6.21
C GLY A 121 -6.53 32.17 5.31
N THR A 122 -7.80 31.90 5.01
CA THR A 122 -8.26 30.66 4.35
C THR A 122 -7.68 30.44 2.95
N SER A 123 -7.22 31.49 2.28
CA SER A 123 -6.56 31.43 0.97
C SER A 123 -5.04 31.49 1.02
N LEU A 124 -4.44 31.65 2.21
CA LEU A 124 -3.00 31.88 2.37
C LEU A 124 -2.26 30.57 2.68
N SER A 125 -1.06 30.44 2.13
CA SER A 125 -0.10 29.39 2.49
C SER A 125 0.42 29.60 3.92
N SER A 126 0.80 28.53 4.62
CA SER A 126 1.41 28.58 5.95
C SER A 126 2.60 29.54 6.02
N ILE A 127 3.43 29.57 4.98
CA ILE A 127 4.58 30.50 4.89
C ILE A 127 4.10 31.95 4.82
N GLN A 128 3.08 32.24 4.01
CA GLN A 128 2.53 33.59 3.87
C GLN A 128 1.89 34.07 5.18
N MET A 129 1.20 33.18 5.90
CA MET A 129 0.65 33.47 7.22
C MET A 129 1.76 33.80 8.23
N LEU A 130 2.85 33.02 8.23
CA LEU A 130 4.00 33.28 9.11
C LEU A 130 4.67 34.61 8.79
N THR A 131 4.91 34.94 7.51
CA THR A 131 5.51 36.22 7.10
C THR A 131 4.68 37.41 7.59
N ALA A 132 3.36 37.34 7.46
CA ALA A 132 2.48 38.41 7.95
C ALA A 132 2.48 38.51 9.49
N ILE A 133 2.61 37.40 10.21
CA ILE A 133 2.79 37.41 11.67
C ILE A 133 4.12 38.06 12.04
N GLU A 134 5.20 37.73 11.34
CA GLU A 134 6.53 38.33 11.55
C GLU A 134 6.51 39.84 11.32
N GLU A 135 5.94 40.30 10.21
CA GLU A 135 5.73 41.74 9.94
C GLU A 135 4.97 42.41 11.08
N LYS A 136 3.91 41.75 11.59
CA LYS A 136 3.12 42.29 12.69
C LYS A 136 3.90 42.40 13.98
N ILE A 137 4.74 41.41 14.28
CA ILE A 137 5.62 41.40 15.44
C ILE A 137 6.62 42.55 15.33
N GLU A 138 7.20 42.76 14.15
CA GLU A 138 8.17 43.82 13.88
C GLU A 138 7.53 45.22 14.06
N GLU A 139 6.31 45.44 13.56
CA GLU A 139 5.55 46.67 13.82
C GLU A 139 5.35 46.94 15.31
N LEU A 140 5.06 45.89 16.10
CA LEU A 140 4.84 46.01 17.54
C LEU A 140 6.15 46.32 18.27
N TYR A 141 7.27 45.74 17.84
CA TYR A 141 8.58 46.07 18.38
C TYR A 141 9.00 47.51 18.09
N GLU A 142 8.77 48.00 16.87
CA GLU A 142 9.04 49.40 16.53
C GLU A 142 8.17 50.37 17.32
N LYS A 143 6.92 50.00 17.61
CA LYS A 143 6.06 50.77 18.55
C LYS A 143 6.60 50.71 19.97
N LEU A 144 7.02 49.53 20.44
CA LEU A 144 7.56 49.34 21.78
C LEU A 144 8.85 50.14 22.01
N ARG A 145 9.71 50.23 21.00
CA ARG A 145 10.97 50.98 21.02
C ARG A 145 10.79 52.48 21.28
N LYS A 146 9.62 53.03 20.97
CA LYS A 146 9.28 54.45 21.22
C LYS A 146 9.00 54.76 22.69
N PHE A 147 8.77 53.75 23.53
CA PHE A 147 8.50 53.92 24.96
C PHE A 147 9.81 53.91 25.78
N PRO A 148 9.85 54.60 26.93
CA PRO A 148 11.02 54.59 27.79
C PRO A 148 11.28 53.19 28.35
N PRO A 149 12.55 52.73 28.37
CA PRO A 149 12.89 51.34 28.64
C PRO A 149 12.51 50.89 30.06
N ASP A 150 12.47 51.81 31.03
CA ASP A 150 12.21 51.46 32.43
C ASP A 150 10.73 51.20 32.70
N LEU A 151 9.82 51.92 32.04
CA LEU A 151 8.38 51.60 32.08
C LEU A 151 8.09 50.27 31.40
N VAL A 152 8.73 50.00 30.27
CA VAL A 152 8.59 48.72 29.55
C VAL A 152 9.07 47.55 30.41
N LYS A 153 10.20 47.70 31.12
CA LYS A 153 10.69 46.69 32.07
C LYS A 153 9.71 46.45 33.21
N ALA A 154 9.16 47.50 33.82
CA ALA A 154 8.20 47.38 34.91
C ALA A 154 6.93 46.62 34.47
N VAL A 155 6.35 47.01 33.33
CA VAL A 155 5.17 46.34 32.76
C VAL A 155 5.47 44.88 32.37
N ARG A 156 6.68 44.59 31.87
CA ARG A 156 7.10 43.21 31.55
C ARG A 156 7.18 42.35 32.81
N ILE A 157 7.72 42.88 33.91
CA ILE A 157 7.79 42.19 35.20
C ILE A 157 6.37 41.91 35.72
N GLU A 158 5.49 42.91 35.67
CA GLU A 158 4.10 42.76 36.10
C GLU A 158 3.34 41.70 35.29
N LYS A 159 3.45 41.73 33.95
CA LYS A 159 2.83 40.71 33.09
C LYS A 159 3.37 39.30 33.35
N GLU A 160 4.68 39.18 33.57
CA GLU A 160 5.29 37.88 33.88
C GLU A 160 4.85 37.36 35.25
N LEU A 161 4.72 38.23 36.26
CA LEU A 161 4.16 37.86 37.56
C LEU A 161 2.70 37.39 37.43
N ALA A 162 1.86 38.14 36.72
CA ALA A 162 0.46 37.76 36.48
C ALA A 162 0.33 36.45 35.70
N ARG A 163 1.23 36.18 34.73
CA ARG A 163 1.27 34.89 34.03
C ARG A 163 1.62 33.75 34.98
N ARG A 164 2.65 33.92 35.82
CA ARG A 164 3.06 32.92 36.82
C ARG A 164 1.94 32.64 37.82
N GLU A 165 1.22 33.67 38.23
CA GLU A 165 0.09 33.51 39.14
C GLU A 165 -1.06 32.74 38.49
N ARG A 166 -1.44 33.06 37.25
CA ARG A 166 -2.44 32.30 36.48
C ARG A 166 -2.10 30.81 36.38
N VAL A 167 -0.87 30.50 35.96
CA VAL A 167 -0.41 29.10 35.86
C VAL A 167 -0.48 28.38 37.21
N ARG A 168 -0.09 29.06 38.31
CA ARG A 168 -0.20 28.47 39.66
C ARG A 168 -1.65 28.22 40.06
N MET A 169 -2.58 29.12 39.71
CA MET A 169 -4.00 28.96 40.01
C MET A 169 -4.61 27.80 39.23
N GLU A 170 -4.31 27.70 37.93
CA GLU A 170 -4.76 26.58 37.08
C GLU A 170 -4.27 25.23 37.60
N VAL A 171 -3.00 25.13 38.01
CA VAL A 171 -2.46 23.90 38.63
C VAL A 171 -3.20 23.55 39.92
N LYS A 172 -3.41 24.52 40.82
CA LYS A 172 -4.15 24.30 42.07
C LYS A 172 -5.61 23.90 41.82
N GLU A 173 -6.24 24.44 40.79
CA GLU A 173 -7.60 24.09 40.40
C GLU A 173 -7.68 22.67 39.83
N ALA A 174 -6.75 22.28 38.97
CA ALA A 174 -6.65 20.90 38.46
C ALA A 174 -6.40 19.88 39.60
N GLU A 175 -5.54 20.22 40.55
CA GLU A 175 -5.32 19.39 41.75
C GLU A 175 -6.60 19.24 42.58
N ARG A 176 -7.35 20.33 42.76
CA ARG A 176 -8.64 20.31 43.47
C ARG A 176 -9.67 19.44 42.77
N GLN A 177 -9.83 19.59 41.45
CA GLN A 177 -10.74 18.77 40.65
C GLN A 177 -10.37 17.28 40.74
N HIS A 178 -9.09 16.94 40.63
CA HIS A 178 -8.64 15.56 40.78
C HIS A 178 -8.88 15.02 42.19
N GLN A 179 -8.73 15.84 43.23
CA GLN A 179 -9.08 15.45 44.60
C GLN A 179 -10.60 15.24 44.75
N GLU A 180 -11.42 16.14 44.22
CA GLU A 180 -12.88 16.05 44.22
C GLU A 180 -13.34 14.77 43.50
N GLU A 181 -12.80 14.47 42.31
CA GLU A 181 -13.10 13.22 41.58
C GLU A 181 -12.73 11.97 42.39
N ARG A 182 -11.59 11.99 43.11
CA ARG A 182 -11.18 10.87 43.96
C ARG A 182 -12.16 10.66 45.11
N ILE A 183 -12.58 11.75 45.75
CA ILE A 183 -13.58 11.73 46.82
C ILE A 183 -14.91 11.21 46.27
N GLU A 184 -15.35 11.72 45.11
CA GLU A 184 -16.60 11.30 44.48
C GLU A 184 -16.59 9.80 44.13
N ARG A 185 -15.52 9.31 43.50
CA ARG A 185 -15.36 7.87 43.21
C ARG A 185 -15.35 7.04 44.49
N ALA A 186 -14.74 7.51 45.57
CA ALA A 186 -14.76 6.83 46.86
C ALA A 186 -16.18 6.79 47.47
N LEU A 187 -16.91 7.91 47.40
CA LEU A 187 -18.30 8.00 47.86
C LEU A 187 -19.22 7.09 47.04
N GLN A 188 -19.06 7.05 45.72
CA GLN A 188 -19.81 6.15 44.83
C GLN A 188 -19.53 4.68 45.18
N ARG A 189 -18.27 4.30 45.43
CA ARG A 189 -17.91 2.95 45.90
C ARG A 189 -18.53 2.61 47.26
N ALA A 190 -18.58 3.57 48.18
CA ALA A 190 -19.20 3.39 49.49
C ALA A 190 -20.72 3.23 49.41
N LYS A 191 -21.38 3.95 48.48
CA LYS A 191 -22.82 3.85 48.23
C LYS A 191 -23.22 2.61 47.43
N ALA A 192 -22.32 2.03 46.65
CA ALA A 192 -22.60 0.84 45.85
C ALA A 192 -22.94 -0.35 46.75
N ALA A 193 -23.96 -1.13 46.36
CA ALA A 193 -24.33 -2.34 47.08
C ALA A 193 -23.13 -3.30 47.18
N PRO A 194 -22.90 -3.94 48.34
CA PRO A 194 -21.79 -4.86 48.52
C PRO A 194 -21.84 -5.96 47.46
N LYS A 195 -20.71 -6.18 46.77
CA LYS A 195 -20.61 -7.25 45.77
C LYS A 195 -20.92 -8.58 46.45
N LYS A 196 -22.01 -9.23 46.02
CA LYS A 196 -22.33 -10.58 46.46
C LYS A 196 -21.26 -11.51 45.89
N LEU A 197 -20.32 -11.91 46.74
CA LEU A 197 -19.38 -12.97 46.41
C LEU A 197 -20.19 -14.27 46.36
N ALA A 198 -20.59 -14.70 45.16
CA ALA A 198 -20.87 -16.11 44.95
C ALA A 198 -19.55 -16.81 45.26
N GLY A 199 -19.47 -17.45 46.44
CA GLY A 199 -18.26 -18.11 46.89
C GLY A 199 -17.77 -19.14 45.87
N ARG A 200 -16.60 -19.71 46.12
CA ARG A 200 -16.08 -20.81 45.29
C ARG A 200 -17.15 -21.91 45.23
N ARG A 201 -17.56 -22.30 44.02
CA ARG A 201 -18.56 -23.37 43.82
C ARG A 201 -18.13 -24.60 44.64
N VAL A 202 -19.01 -25.11 45.49
CA VAL A 202 -18.76 -26.32 46.28
C VAL A 202 -18.56 -27.46 45.27
N ILE A 203 -17.40 -28.11 45.35
CA ILE A 203 -17.09 -29.30 44.56
C ILE A 203 -17.22 -30.48 45.52
N ASP A 204 -18.11 -31.43 45.22
CA ASP A 204 -18.29 -32.63 46.03
C ASP A 204 -17.01 -33.47 46.02
N ARG A 205 -16.63 -33.94 47.20
CA ARG A 205 -15.51 -34.87 47.37
C ARG A 205 -16.02 -36.31 47.34
N SER A 206 -15.16 -37.27 46.99
CA SER A 206 -15.48 -38.70 47.10
C SER A 206 -15.88 -39.05 48.53
N GLN A 207 -16.97 -39.81 48.70
CA GLN A 207 -17.46 -40.20 50.02
C GLN A 207 -16.46 -41.14 50.72
N PRO A 208 -16.18 -40.93 52.03
CA PRO A 208 -15.30 -41.80 52.78
C PRO A 208 -15.91 -43.21 52.93
N PRO A 209 -15.07 -44.27 53.00
CA PRO A 209 -15.54 -45.64 53.19
C PRO A 209 -16.24 -45.78 54.54
N LYS A 210 -17.42 -46.41 54.56
CA LYS A 210 -18.24 -46.60 55.77
C LYS A 210 -17.48 -47.47 56.78
N CYS A 211 -16.99 -46.87 57.85
CA CYS A 211 -16.39 -47.59 58.96
C CYS A 211 -17.51 -48.14 59.85
N GLY A 212 -17.70 -49.46 59.83
CA GLY A 212 -18.70 -50.14 60.64
C GLY A 212 -18.33 -50.11 62.11
N ILE A 213 -19.14 -49.44 62.92
CA ILE A 213 -19.14 -49.59 64.38
C ILE A 213 -20.30 -50.52 64.73
N LYS A 214 -19.95 -51.60 65.42
CA LYS A 214 -20.86 -52.65 65.89
C LYS A 214 -21.83 -52.06 66.92
N GLN A 215 -23.10 -52.42 66.79
CA GLN A 215 -24.15 -52.10 67.76
C GLN A 215 -23.81 -52.73 69.12
N GLU A 216 -23.77 -51.93 70.18
CA GLU A 216 -23.95 -52.43 71.55
C GLU A 216 -25.44 -52.34 71.87
N VAL A 217 -26.01 -53.51 72.15
CA VAL A 217 -27.38 -53.71 72.63
C VAL A 217 -27.37 -53.35 74.12
N VAL A 218 -28.12 -52.34 74.50
CA VAL A 218 -28.45 -52.06 75.90
C VAL A 218 -29.94 -52.32 76.05
N ASP A 219 -30.26 -53.43 76.70
CA ASP A 219 -31.61 -53.83 77.07
C ASP A 219 -32.13 -52.85 78.14
N THR A 220 -33.10 -52.02 77.78
CA THR A 220 -33.94 -51.29 78.74
C THR A 220 -35.30 -51.98 78.79
N GLU A 221 -35.58 -52.64 79.91
CA GLU A 221 -36.81 -53.39 80.21
C GLU A 221 -38.09 -52.52 80.14
N ASP A 222 -37.96 -51.20 80.03
CA ASP A 222 -39.05 -50.24 79.80
C ASP A 222 -39.78 -50.44 78.45
N SER A 223 -39.18 -51.16 77.48
CA SER A 223 -39.84 -51.48 76.21
C SER A 223 -40.83 -52.65 76.32
N ALA A 224 -40.71 -53.50 77.34
CA ALA A 224 -41.57 -54.68 77.50
C ALA A 224 -42.96 -54.30 78.05
N GLU A 225 -43.00 -53.44 79.08
CA GLU A 225 -44.26 -52.95 79.66
C GLU A 225 -45.08 -52.11 78.65
N ALA A 226 -44.41 -51.31 77.82
CA ALA A 226 -45.05 -50.57 76.73
C ALA A 226 -45.62 -51.48 75.63
N SER A 227 -44.97 -52.62 75.34
CA SER A 227 -45.49 -53.62 74.41
C SER A 227 -46.67 -54.42 74.97
N GLU A 228 -46.69 -54.73 76.26
CA GLU A 228 -47.84 -55.40 76.89
C GLU A 228 -49.09 -54.50 76.94
N TYR A 229 -48.91 -53.21 77.22
CA TYR A 229 -50.03 -52.25 77.25
C TYR A 229 -50.64 -52.03 75.85
N ALA A 230 -49.83 -52.05 74.79
CA ALA A 230 -50.31 -51.95 73.41
C ALA A 230 -51.03 -53.22 72.92
N TYR A 231 -50.76 -54.38 73.51
CA TYR A 231 -51.44 -55.65 73.18
C TYR A 231 -52.82 -55.79 73.85
N PHE A 232 -53.05 -55.14 75.00
CA PHE A 232 -54.29 -55.29 75.78
C PHE A 232 -55.34 -54.17 75.61
N PHE A 233 -54.97 -53.03 75.01
CA PHE A 233 -55.90 -51.90 74.81
C PHE A 233 -56.10 -51.49 73.33
N THR A 234 -55.85 -52.45 72.42
CA THR A 234 -56.53 -52.55 71.13
C THR A 234 -57.78 -53.41 71.24
#